data_AF-A0A261GJ74-F1
#
_entry.id   AF-A0A261GJ74-F1
#
_cell.length_a   1.000
_cell.length_b   1.000
_cell.length_c   1.000
_cell.angle_alpha   90.00
_cell.angle_beta   90.00
_cell.angle_gamma   90.00
#
_symmetry.space_group_name_H-M   'P 1'
#
loop_
_entity.id
_entity.type
_entity.pdbx_description
1 polymer ?
#
loop_
_entity_poly.entity_id
_entity_poly.type
_entity_poly.pdbx_seq_one_letter_code
_entity_poly.pdbx_strand_id
1 'polypeptide(L)'
;MEKQYYIPPSCLDDIRSFAEKENLPEVIKIVSRHNNGELTLDPSEVATVVDIAMLWQLQAELKYPYWDANQPNYNPEHEKKYLDEQEERWGKIVMSFASDREFEASC
;
A
#
# COMPACT_ATOMS: atom_id res chain seq x y z
N MET A 1 -13.76 14.32 7.11
CA MET A 1 -15.01 13.54 7.08
C MET A 1 -14.63 12.12 6.80
N GLU A 2 -15.15 11.17 7.56
CA GLU A 2 -14.90 9.74 7.33
C GLU A 2 -15.54 9.28 6.01
N LYS A 3 -14.88 8.34 5.32
CA LYS A 3 -15.37 7.72 4.09
C LYS A 3 -15.20 6.21 4.17
N GLN A 4 -16.06 5.48 3.46
CA GLN A 4 -15.96 4.03 3.36
C GLN A 4 -15.05 3.66 2.20
N TYR A 5 -14.14 2.72 2.44
CA TYR A 5 -13.21 2.16 1.48
C TYR A 5 -13.31 0.65 1.48
N TYR A 6 -12.98 0.05 0.34
CA TYR A 6 -12.79 -1.39 0.24
C TYR A 6 -11.33 -1.68 -0.03
N ILE A 7 -10.69 -2.44 0.86
CA ILE A 7 -9.35 -2.97 0.71
C ILE A 7 -9.47 -4.50 0.80
N PRO A 8 -8.88 -5.26 -0.15
CA PRO A 8 -8.96 -6.72 -0.10
C PRO A 8 -8.51 -7.26 1.27
N PRO A 9 -9.25 -8.22 1.88
CA PRO A 9 -8.91 -8.77 3.19
C PRO A 9 -7.46 -9.26 3.29
N SER A 10 -6.94 -9.89 2.24
CA SER A 10 -5.55 -10.35 2.18
C SER A 10 -4.53 -9.21 2.37
N CYS A 11 -4.81 -8.03 1.82
CA CYS A 11 -3.94 -6.86 1.99
C CYS A 11 -4.04 -6.30 3.42
N LEU A 12 -5.21 -6.36 4.05
CA LEU A 12 -5.39 -5.96 5.44
C LEU A 12 -4.69 -6.92 6.41
N ASP A 13 -4.75 -8.22 6.14
CA ASP A 13 -4.02 -9.24 6.90
C ASP A 13 -2.50 -9.06 6.78
N ASP A 14 -2.02 -8.70 5.58
CA ASP A 14 -0.62 -8.33 5.36
C ASP A 14 -0.22 -7.09 6.16
N ILE A 15 -1.04 -6.03 6.14
CA ILE A 15 -0.77 -4.79 6.90
C ILE A 15 -0.75 -5.11 8.39
N ARG A 16 -1.71 -5.90 8.87
CA ARG A 16 -1.78 -6.31 10.27
C ARG A 16 -0.53 -7.08 10.69
N SER A 17 -0.13 -8.08 9.89
CA SER A 17 1.06 -8.90 10.18
C SER A 17 2.34 -8.05 10.23
N PHE A 18 2.47 -7.08 9.32
CA PHE A 18 3.55 -6.10 9.34
C PHE A 18 3.51 -5.22 10.60
N ALA A 19 2.34 -4.70 10.95
CA ALA A 19 2.17 -3.84 12.11
C ALA A 19 2.44 -4.58 13.44
N GLU A 20 2.08 -5.86 13.54
CA GLU A 20 2.41 -6.72 14.68
C GLU A 20 3.93 -6.92 14.81
N LYS A 21 4.62 -7.16 13.68
CA LYS A 21 6.08 -7.32 13.64
C LYS A 21 6.83 -6.04 14.03
N GLU A 22 6.40 -4.89 13.51
CA GLU A 22 7.06 -3.60 13.72
C GLU A 22 6.53 -2.85 14.97
N ASN A 23 5.64 -3.47 15.74
CA ASN A 23 5.04 -2.92 16.96
C ASN A 23 4.32 -1.57 16.73
N LEU A 24 3.41 -1.54 15.76
CA LEU A 24 2.61 -0.37 15.36
C LEU A 24 1.14 -0.52 15.80
N PRO A 25 0.80 -0.27 17.08
CA PRO A 25 -0.52 -0.58 17.64
C PRO A 25 -1.67 0.19 16.99
N GLU A 26 -1.46 1.44 16.57
CA GLU A 26 -2.49 2.24 15.91
C GLU A 26 -2.86 1.68 14.53
N VAL A 27 -1.89 1.14 13.78
CA VAL A 27 -2.15 0.48 12.49
C VAL A 27 -2.98 -0.78 12.70
N ILE A 28 -2.63 -1.61 13.70
CA ILE A 28 -3.39 -2.82 14.06
C ILE A 28 -4.85 -2.44 14.37
N LYS A 29 -5.05 -1.39 15.17
CA LYS A 29 -6.38 -0.89 15.52
C LYS A 29 -7.17 -0.42 14.30
N ILE A 30 -6.54 0.31 13.36
CA ILE A 30 -7.19 0.78 12.13
C ILE A 30 -7.70 -0.41 11.30
N VAL A 31 -6.79 -1.34 10.96
CA VAL A 31 -7.13 -2.43 10.03
C VAL A 31 -8.05 -3.47 10.65
N SER A 32 -8.01 -3.66 11.98
CA SER A 32 -8.87 -4.63 12.68
C SER A 32 -10.35 -4.24 12.72
N ARG A 33 -10.71 -3.00 12.34
CA ARG A 33 -12.12 -2.55 12.25
C ARG A 33 -12.83 -3.05 10.99
N HIS A 34 -12.12 -3.69 10.07
CA HIS A 34 -12.68 -4.07 8.79
C HIS A 34 -13.79 -5.12 8.91
N ASN A 35 -14.75 -5.05 8.00
CA ASN A 35 -15.74 -6.10 7.81
C ASN A 35 -15.60 -6.64 6.38
N ASN A 36 -14.96 -7.79 6.22
CA ASN A 36 -14.73 -8.42 4.92
C ASN A 36 -14.09 -7.48 3.87
N GLY A 37 -13.19 -6.60 4.32
CA GLY A 37 -12.46 -5.65 3.46
C GLY A 37 -13.03 -4.23 3.46
N GLU A 38 -14.25 -4.03 3.97
CA GLU A 38 -14.85 -2.71 4.12
C GLU A 38 -14.34 -2.02 5.40
N LEU A 39 -13.89 -0.77 5.27
CA LEU A 39 -13.39 0.07 6.36
C LEU A 39 -13.95 1.49 6.23
N THR A 40 -14.38 2.08 7.34
CA THR A 40 -14.65 3.52 7.42
C THR A 40 -13.43 4.19 8.02
N LEU A 41 -12.80 5.08 7.25
CA LEU A 41 -11.55 5.75 7.63
C LEU A 41 -11.68 7.26 7.54
N ASP A 42 -11.04 7.95 8.48
CA ASP A 42 -10.78 9.39 8.35
C ASP A 42 -9.52 9.67 7.49
N PRO A 43 -9.29 10.93 7.07
CA PRO A 43 -8.13 11.26 6.23
C PRO A 43 -6.76 10.90 6.83
N SER A 44 -6.60 10.96 8.16
CA SER A 44 -5.34 10.61 8.83
C SER A 44 -5.10 9.09 8.86
N GLU A 45 -6.17 8.31 8.99
CA GLU A 45 -6.12 6.86 8.92
C GLU A 45 -5.86 6.38 7.48
N VAL A 46 -6.45 7.05 6.49
CA VAL A 46 -6.14 6.83 5.07
C VAL A 46 -4.65 7.07 4.81
N ALA A 47 -4.11 8.21 5.25
CA ALA A 47 -2.68 8.53 5.11
C ALA A 47 -1.79 7.45 5.72
N THR A 48 -2.13 6.97 6.93
CA THR A 48 -1.39 5.90 7.61
C THR A 48 -1.34 4.60 6.79
N VAL A 49 -2.47 4.16 6.23
CA VAL A 49 -2.52 2.92 5.41
C VAL A 49 -1.76 3.12 4.09
N VAL A 50 -1.87 4.30 3.50
CA VAL A 50 -1.14 4.71 2.30
C VAL A 50 0.37 4.71 2.52
N ASP A 51 0.86 5.25 3.64
CA ASP A 51 2.28 5.33 3.94
C ASP A 51 2.92 3.94 4.05
N ILE A 52 2.18 2.96 4.57
CA ILE A 52 2.62 1.55 4.61
C ILE A 52 2.76 1.00 3.18
N ALA A 53 1.78 1.27 2.31
CA ALA A 53 1.86 0.83 0.92
C ALA A 53 3.05 1.48 0.18
N MET A 54 3.31 2.77 0.43
CA MET A 54 4.46 3.47 -0.13
C MET A 54 5.79 2.93 0.40
N LEU A 55 5.86 2.59 1.70
CA LEU A 55 7.03 1.93 2.27
C LEU A 55 7.30 0.59 1.58
N TRP A 56 6.27 -0.22 1.35
CA TRP A 56 6.43 -1.50 0.64
C TRP A 56 6.85 -1.31 -0.82
N GLN A 57 6.32 -0.30 -1.51
CA GLN A 57 6.79 0.05 -2.85
C GLN A 57 8.30 0.35 -2.83
N LEU A 58 8.76 1.22 -1.94
CA LEU A 58 10.18 1.57 -1.82
C LEU A 58 11.06 0.34 -1.49
N GLN A 59 10.56 -0.54 -0.62
CA GLN A 59 11.25 -1.80 -0.31
C GLN A 59 11.35 -2.71 -1.54
N ALA A 60 10.30 -2.79 -2.37
CA ALA A 60 10.30 -3.56 -3.60
C ALA A 60 11.28 -2.96 -4.64
N GLU A 61 11.33 -1.63 -4.76
CA GLU A 61 12.29 -0.93 -5.64
C GLU A 61 13.75 -1.23 -5.26
N LEU A 62 14.04 -1.24 -3.96
CA LEU A 62 15.37 -1.58 -3.45
C LEU A 62 15.71 -3.06 -3.61
N LYS A 63 14.72 -3.95 -3.47
CA LYS A 63 14.92 -5.41 -3.52
C LYS A 63 15.03 -5.94 -4.96
N TYR A 64 14.28 -5.35 -5.89
CA TYR A 64 14.30 -5.72 -7.30
C TYR A 64 14.58 -4.48 -8.15
N PRO A 65 15.80 -3.92 -8.12
CA PRO A 65 16.15 -2.85 -9.03
C PRO A 65 16.06 -3.40 -10.47
N TYR A 66 15.15 -2.84 -11.27
CA TYR A 66 14.91 -3.28 -12.65
C TYR A 66 14.98 -2.14 -13.69
N TRP A 67 15.01 -0.88 -13.25
CA TRP A 67 15.15 0.27 -14.11
C TRP A 67 16.00 1.34 -13.42
N ASP A 68 17.06 1.79 -14.07
CA ASP A 68 17.86 2.97 -13.69
C ASP A 68 17.90 3.89 -14.92
N ALA A 69 17.43 5.13 -14.76
CA ALA A 69 17.34 6.13 -15.82
C ALA A 69 18.73 6.52 -16.40
N ASN A 70 19.80 6.29 -15.63
CA ASN A 70 21.16 6.68 -15.98
C ASN A 70 22.05 5.50 -16.37
N GLN A 71 21.66 4.26 -16.05
CA GLN A 71 22.32 3.02 -16.49
C GLN A 71 21.31 1.92 -16.79
N PRO A 72 21.18 1.44 -18.05
CA PRO A 72 20.20 0.42 -18.39
C PRO A 72 20.68 -0.97 -17.92
N ASN A 73 20.55 -1.25 -16.63
CA ASN A 73 20.61 -2.61 -16.08
C ASN A 73 19.19 -3.20 -16.00
N TYR A 74 18.47 -3.12 -17.12
CA TYR A 74 17.14 -3.70 -17.23
C TYR A 74 17.23 -5.20 -16.95
N ASN A 75 16.57 -5.63 -15.87
CA ASN A 75 16.49 -7.02 -15.48
C ASN A 75 15.00 -7.45 -15.52
N PRO A 76 14.57 -8.20 -16.54
CA PRO A 76 13.16 -8.57 -16.69
C PRO A 76 12.64 -9.48 -15.57
N GLU A 77 13.52 -10.23 -14.89
CA GLU A 77 13.12 -11.02 -13.73
C GLU A 77 12.81 -10.15 -12.52
N HIS A 78 13.57 -9.06 -12.34
CA HIS A 78 13.32 -8.09 -11.28
C HIS A 78 12.07 -7.27 -11.56
N GLU A 79 11.87 -6.84 -12.81
CA GLU A 79 10.64 -6.16 -13.23
C GLU A 79 9.42 -7.04 -12.95
N LYS A 80 9.46 -8.31 -13.37
CA LYS A 80 8.37 -9.25 -13.10
C LYS A 80 8.07 -9.35 -11.59
N LYS A 81 9.10 -9.55 -10.75
CA LYS A 81 8.90 -9.65 -9.29
C LYS A 81 8.35 -8.36 -8.67
N TYR A 82 8.78 -7.20 -9.18
CA TYR A 82 8.25 -5.91 -8.74
C TYR A 82 6.78 -5.75 -9.09
N LEU A 83 6.40 -6.09 -10.34
CA LEU A 83 5.02 -6.05 -10.80
C LEU A 83 4.13 -7.05 -10.06
N ASP A 84 4.63 -8.26 -9.77
CA ASP A 84 3.93 -9.25 -8.94
C ASP A 84 3.65 -8.67 -7.53
N GLU A 85 4.65 -8.04 -6.88
CA GLU A 85 4.43 -7.37 -5.57
C GLU A 85 3.45 -6.18 -5.66
N GLN A 86 3.46 -5.45 -6.78
CA GLN A 86 2.50 -4.37 -7.04
C GLN A 86 1.06 -4.89 -7.14
N GLU A 87 0.84 -5.89 -7.98
CA GLU A 87 -0.49 -6.47 -8.24
C GLU A 87 -1.06 -7.19 -7.02
N GLU A 88 -0.21 -7.80 -6.20
CA GLU A 88 -0.64 -8.59 -5.04
C GLU A 88 -0.80 -7.76 -3.76
N ARG A 89 -0.02 -6.69 -3.58
CA ARG A 89 0.03 -5.91 -2.32
C ARG A 89 -0.25 -4.43 -2.51
N TRP A 90 0.80 -3.61 -2.68
CA TRP A 90 0.72 -2.17 -2.46
C TRP A 90 -0.09 -1.46 -3.55
N GLY A 91 -0.10 -1.98 -4.78
CA GLY A 91 -0.90 -1.43 -5.88
C GLY A 91 -2.39 -1.47 -5.58
N LYS A 92 -2.90 -2.57 -5.00
CA LYS A 92 -4.31 -2.70 -4.59
C LYS A 92 -4.70 -1.69 -3.51
N ILE A 93 -3.81 -1.46 -2.55
CA ILE A 93 -4.02 -0.47 -1.48
C ILE A 93 -4.09 0.93 -2.08
N VAL A 94 -3.12 1.32 -2.91
CA VAL A 94 -3.09 2.65 -3.55
C VAL A 94 -4.32 2.88 -4.43
N MET A 95 -4.74 1.89 -5.22
CA MET A 95 -5.95 2.00 -6.05
C MET A 95 -7.22 2.19 -5.21
N SER A 96 -7.28 1.61 -4.01
CA SER A 96 -8.43 1.76 -3.10
C SER A 96 -8.63 3.20 -2.63
N PHE A 97 -7.59 4.04 -2.72
CA PHE A 97 -7.59 5.44 -2.32
C PHE A 97 -7.35 6.42 -3.48
N ALA A 98 -7.25 5.92 -4.71
CA ALA A 98 -6.88 6.74 -5.87
C ALA A 98 -7.88 7.88 -6.14
N SER A 99 -9.17 7.65 -5.90
CA SER A 99 -10.22 8.68 -6.04
C SER A 99 -10.07 9.86 -5.08
N ASP A 100 -9.32 9.71 -3.99
CA ASP A 100 -9.04 10.81 -3.05
C ASP A 100 -7.70 11.51 -3.34
N ARG A 101 -6.75 10.84 -4.00
CA ARG A 101 -5.47 11.44 -4.42
C ARG A 101 -5.59 12.36 -5.63
N GLU A 102 -6.58 12.15 -6.51
CA GLU A 102 -6.86 13.07 -7.63
C GLU A 102 -7.29 14.47 -7.14
N PHE A 103 -7.74 14.60 -5.88
CA PHE A 103 -8.13 15.88 -5.28
C PHE A 103 -6.93 16.74 -4.86
N GLU A 104 -5.78 16.14 -4.53
CA GLU A 104 -4.57 16.87 -4.11
C GLU A 104 -3.72 17.34 -5.31
N ALA A 105 -3.80 16.66 -6.46
CA ALA A 105 -3.11 17.08 -7.69
C ALA A 105 -3.84 18.21 -8.45
N SER A 106 -5.02 18.61 -7.97
CA SER A 106 -5.91 19.59 -8.62
C SER A 106 -5.97 20.95 -7.87
N CYS A 107 -5.16 21.15 -6.84
CA CYS A 107 -5.08 22.41 -6.08
C CYS A 107 -3.79 23.20 -6.37
#